data_AF-A0A1S7UJ66-F1
#
_entry.id   AF-A0A1S7UJ66-F1
#
_cell.length_a   1.000
_cell.length_b   1.000
_cell.length_c   1.000
_cell.angle_alpha   90.00
_cell.angle_beta   90.00
_cell.angle_gamma   90.00
#
_symmetry.space_group_name_H-M   'P 1'
#
loop_
_entity.id
_entity.type
_entity.pdbx_description
1 polymer ?
#
loop_
_entity_poly.entity_id
_entity_poly.type
_entity_poly.pdbx_seq_one_letter_code
_entity_poly.pdbx_strand_id
1 'polypeptide(L)'
;MSVEIDPQELGFHRPFTVEVLENLKIRNPGTQPVAFKVKTTAPKQYCVRPNSGRVEPNREVEVQVILQAMKQEPPSGTKCRDKFLVQSVAITPDKDFANLASIWDTIDKSSVQEKKIRVTWLDPKSSPTAETTVTTPSKKAPVNGGDATPDTAPVAYASPSDFVHVRSEPKPLIEEEPQPEYKPNVAVPVAVATTKNSEPSREELKEQLLQAEKLIAQLKDDGGLRQRKTGGAAEEKPKVKPAELAQVARAGTEGVPVKITAILCLVSFLLAYVFF
;
A
#
# COMPACT_ATOMS: atom_id res chain seq x y z
N MET A 1 -22.68 8.32 -18.96
CA MET A 1 -22.54 8.41 -17.50
C MET A 1 -21.13 8.90 -17.19
N SER A 2 -20.97 10.16 -16.78
CA SER A 2 -19.66 10.76 -16.47
C SER A 2 -19.56 11.02 -14.97
N VAL A 3 -18.37 10.83 -14.39
CA VAL A 3 -18.13 11.19 -12.99
C VAL A 3 -18.11 12.71 -12.81
N GLU A 4 -18.61 13.15 -11.68
CA GLU A 4 -18.49 14.53 -11.23
C GLU A 4 -17.20 14.68 -10.43
N ILE A 5 -16.59 15.86 -10.55
CA ILE A 5 -15.29 16.14 -9.96
C ILE A 5 -15.37 17.51 -9.33
N ASP A 6 -14.97 17.58 -8.07
CA ASP A 6 -14.94 18.79 -7.25
C ASP A 6 -13.64 18.82 -6.43
N PRO A 7 -12.81 19.87 -6.54
CA PRO A 7 -12.94 21.04 -7.39
C PRO A 7 -12.61 20.80 -8.88
N GLN A 8 -13.10 21.67 -9.77
CA GLN A 8 -12.77 21.61 -11.22
C GLN A 8 -11.34 22.07 -11.54
N GLU A 9 -10.73 22.80 -10.62
CA GLU A 9 -9.33 23.24 -10.68
C GLU A 9 -8.68 23.01 -9.31
N LEU A 10 -7.43 22.53 -9.31
CA LEU A 10 -6.67 22.29 -8.08
C LEU A 10 -5.71 23.47 -7.85
N GLY A 11 -5.93 24.19 -6.76
CA GLY A 11 -5.07 25.29 -6.34
C GLY A 11 -4.06 24.83 -5.29
N PHE A 12 -2.76 24.93 -5.56
CA PHE A 12 -1.72 24.66 -4.56
C PHE A 12 -1.14 25.97 -4.04
N HIS A 13 -1.18 26.16 -2.73
CA HIS A 13 -0.63 27.35 -2.08
C HIS A 13 0.89 27.22 -1.86
N ARG A 14 1.62 28.33 -2.06
CA ARG A 14 3.01 28.46 -1.64
C ARG A 14 3.13 28.37 -0.10
N PRO A 15 4.25 27.89 0.45
CA PRO A 15 5.54 27.63 -0.19
C PRO A 15 5.66 26.22 -0.81
N PHE A 16 6.24 26.12 -2.01
CA PHE A 16 6.47 24.82 -2.68
C PHE A 16 7.73 24.08 -2.21
N THR A 17 8.41 24.60 -1.18
CA THR A 17 9.55 23.95 -0.52
C THR A 17 9.11 22.84 0.42
N VAL A 18 7.82 22.76 0.75
CA VAL A 18 7.22 21.69 1.56
C VAL A 18 6.22 20.91 0.71
N GLU A 19 5.85 19.72 1.17
CA GLU A 19 4.75 18.99 0.55
C GLU A 19 3.42 19.68 0.82
N VAL A 20 2.61 19.83 -0.22
CA VAL A 20 1.29 20.46 -0.14
C VAL A 20 0.25 19.46 -0.59
N LEU A 21 -0.73 19.18 0.26
CA LEU A 21 -1.82 18.25 0.00
C LEU A 21 -3.08 19.03 -0.36
N GLU A 22 -3.69 18.64 -1.47
CA GLU A 22 -5.02 19.10 -1.89
C GLU A 22 -5.93 17.90 -2.11
N ASN A 23 -7.21 18.06 -1.75
CA ASN A 23 -8.20 17.00 -1.87
C ASN A 23 -9.06 17.18 -3.12
N LEU A 24 -9.24 16.08 -3.86
CA LEU A 24 -10.07 16.00 -5.04
C LEU A 24 -11.19 14.98 -4.80
N LYS A 25 -12.44 15.42 -4.85
CA LYS A 25 -13.60 14.53 -4.72
C LYS A 25 -14.07 14.08 -6.09
N ILE A 26 -14.23 12.77 -6.24
CA ILE A 26 -14.80 12.13 -7.42
C ILE A 26 -16.13 11.52 -7.02
N ARG A 27 -17.23 12.04 -7.55
CA ARG A 27 -18.59 11.61 -7.26
C ARG A 27 -19.19 10.86 -8.45
N ASN A 28 -19.84 9.73 -8.18
CA ASN A 28 -20.58 8.96 -9.18
C ASN A 28 -22.08 9.21 -9.03
N PRO A 29 -22.70 10.09 -9.84
CA PRO A 29 -24.15 10.29 -9.84
C PRO A 29 -24.92 9.17 -10.57
N GLY A 30 -24.22 8.19 -11.15
CA GLY A 30 -24.82 7.09 -11.90
C GLY A 30 -25.38 5.99 -11.01
N THR A 31 -26.20 5.13 -11.62
CA THR A 31 -26.76 3.92 -10.99
C THR A 31 -25.85 2.69 -11.10
N GLN A 32 -24.79 2.76 -11.91
CA GLN A 32 -23.82 1.67 -12.10
C GLN A 32 -22.49 2.04 -11.43
N PRO A 33 -21.73 1.05 -10.94
CA PRO A 33 -20.40 1.26 -10.40
C PRO A 33 -19.46 1.76 -11.50
N VAL A 34 -18.50 2.61 -11.13
CA VAL A 34 -17.57 3.24 -12.08
C VAL A 34 -16.13 3.02 -11.61
N ALA A 35 -15.26 2.57 -12.50
CA ALA A 35 -13.83 2.58 -12.25
C ALA A 35 -13.23 3.93 -12.67
N PHE A 36 -12.30 4.46 -11.89
CA PHE A 36 -11.56 5.67 -12.22
C PHE A 36 -10.05 5.45 -12.21
N LYS A 37 -9.34 6.25 -13.00
CA LYS A 37 -7.89 6.32 -13.06
C LYS A 37 -7.44 7.75 -13.25
N VAL A 38 -6.55 8.21 -12.37
CA VAL A 38 -5.99 9.55 -12.43
C VAL A 38 -4.63 9.49 -13.12
N LYS A 39 -4.46 10.30 -14.16
CA LYS A 39 -3.20 10.54 -14.86
C LYS A 39 -2.77 11.99 -14.67
N THR A 40 -1.47 12.24 -14.69
CA THR A 40 -0.91 13.59 -14.56
C THR A 40 0.17 13.82 -15.61
N THR A 41 0.35 15.06 -16.02
CA THR A 41 1.46 15.47 -16.90
C THR A 41 2.81 15.51 -16.17
N ALA A 42 2.80 15.53 -14.82
CA ALA A 42 4.01 15.64 -14.00
C ALA A 42 4.06 14.58 -12.87
N PRO A 43 4.20 13.28 -13.21
CA PRO A 43 4.16 12.18 -12.23
C PRO A 43 5.31 12.20 -11.21
N LYS A 44 6.41 12.90 -11.51
CA LYS A 44 7.52 13.10 -10.56
C LYS A 44 7.20 14.14 -9.49
N GLN A 45 6.33 15.10 -9.82
CA GLN A 45 6.04 16.26 -9.00
C GLN A 45 4.81 16.05 -8.12
N TYR A 46 3.89 15.18 -8.54
CA TYR A 46 2.63 14.91 -7.83
C TYR A 46 2.51 13.45 -7.46
N CYS A 47 2.23 13.19 -6.18
CA CYS A 47 1.78 11.89 -5.70
C CYS A 47 0.25 11.92 -5.58
N VAL A 48 -0.43 10.94 -6.19
CA VAL A 48 -1.89 10.83 -6.15
C VAL A 48 -2.28 9.56 -5.40
N ARG A 49 -3.13 9.68 -4.38
CA ARG A 49 -3.57 8.57 -3.55
C ARG A 49 -5.07 8.67 -3.23
N PRO A 50 -5.89 7.68 -3.62
CA PRO A 50 -5.61 6.59 -4.57
C PRO A 50 -5.45 7.07 -6.01
N ASN A 51 -4.58 6.40 -6.81
CA ASN A 51 -4.39 6.74 -8.23
C ASN A 51 -5.45 6.13 -9.16
N SER A 52 -6.14 5.10 -8.68
CA SER A 52 -7.18 4.36 -9.38
C SER A 52 -8.04 3.65 -8.33
N GLY A 53 -9.29 3.40 -8.68
CA GLY A 53 -10.23 2.81 -7.74
C GLY A 53 -11.58 2.57 -8.39
N ARG A 54 -12.49 2.05 -7.58
CA ARG A 54 -13.89 1.84 -7.92
C ARG A 54 -14.75 2.77 -7.07
N VAL A 55 -15.75 3.39 -7.68
CA VAL A 55 -16.75 4.24 -7.02
C VAL A 55 -18.11 3.60 -7.22
N GLU A 56 -18.77 3.27 -6.12
CA GLU A 56 -20.11 2.71 -6.13
C GLU A 56 -21.15 3.73 -6.63
N PRO A 57 -22.34 3.28 -7.06
CA PRO A 57 -23.46 4.16 -7.42
C PRO A 57 -23.78 5.16 -6.30
N ASN A 58 -24.01 6.42 -6.66
CA ASN A 58 -24.33 7.51 -5.73
C ASN A 58 -23.32 7.69 -4.57
N ARG A 59 -22.09 7.21 -4.72
CA ARG A 59 -20.99 7.41 -3.77
C ARG A 59 -19.95 8.37 -4.31
N GLU A 60 -19.12 8.85 -3.39
CA GLU A 60 -17.96 9.67 -3.69
C GLU A 60 -16.70 9.07 -3.06
N VAL A 61 -15.57 9.35 -3.69
CA VAL A 61 -14.23 8.97 -3.22
C VAL A 61 -13.37 10.21 -3.20
N GLU A 62 -12.64 10.38 -2.10
CA GLU A 62 -11.64 11.44 -1.94
C GLU A 62 -10.28 10.95 -2.43
N VAL A 63 -9.68 11.74 -3.31
CA VAL A 63 -8.36 11.51 -3.89
C VAL A 63 -7.44 12.62 -3.42
N GLN A 64 -6.40 12.23 -2.68
CA GLN A 64 -5.37 13.14 -2.21
C GLN A 64 -4.35 13.37 -3.33
N VAL A 65 -4.12 14.64 -3.65
CA VAL A 65 -3.10 15.08 -4.58
C VAL A 65 -2.03 15.84 -3.80
N ILE A 66 -0.86 15.22 -3.67
CA ILE A 66 0.25 15.72 -2.88
C ILE A 66 1.32 16.25 -3.84
N LEU A 67 1.51 17.57 -3.84
CA LEU A 67 2.62 18.21 -4.50
C LEU A 67 3.90 17.92 -3.70
N GLN A 68 4.88 17.30 -4.34
CA GLN A 68 6.18 17.03 -3.76
C GLN A 68 6.97 18.33 -3.57
N ALA A 69 7.78 18.40 -2.51
CA ALA A 69 8.66 19.53 -2.25
C ALA A 69 9.63 19.77 -3.42
N MET A 70 9.66 21.00 -3.93
CA MET A 70 10.60 21.44 -4.96
C MET A 70 11.92 21.89 -4.33
N LYS A 71 13.04 21.60 -4.99
CA LYS A 71 14.37 22.08 -4.55
C LYS A 71 14.54 23.59 -4.70
N GLN A 72 13.91 24.16 -5.71
CA GLN A 72 13.93 25.59 -6.00
C GLN A 72 12.50 26.02 -6.30
N GLU A 73 12.04 27.06 -5.60
CA GLU A 73 10.70 27.59 -5.81
C GLU A 73 10.64 28.33 -7.16
N PRO A 74 9.67 28.00 -8.04
CA PRO A 74 9.49 28.72 -9.28
C PRO A 74 9.13 30.19 -9.02
N PRO A 75 9.63 31.14 -9.84
CA PRO A 75 9.40 32.57 -9.66
C PRO A 75 7.90 32.93 -9.55
N SER A 76 7.58 33.99 -8.80
CA SER A 76 6.21 34.40 -8.44
C SER A 76 5.26 34.61 -9.62
N GLY A 77 5.76 34.89 -10.83
CA GLY A 77 4.98 35.03 -12.07
C GLY A 77 4.80 33.75 -12.91
N THR A 78 5.40 32.63 -12.51
CA THR A 78 5.33 31.39 -13.29
C THR A 78 3.98 30.72 -13.08
N LYS A 79 3.20 30.57 -14.16
CA LYS A 79 1.95 29.81 -14.12
C LYS A 79 2.23 28.31 -14.18
N CYS A 80 1.59 27.55 -13.29
CA CYS A 80 1.57 26.10 -13.40
C CYS A 80 0.93 25.69 -14.74
N ARG A 81 1.58 24.76 -15.46
CA ARG A 81 1.05 24.20 -16.71
C ARG A 81 0.54 22.76 -16.54
N ASP A 82 0.65 22.23 -15.33
CA ASP A 82 0.33 20.85 -15.03
C ASP A 82 -1.18 20.61 -15.09
N LYS A 83 -1.52 19.38 -15.48
CA LYS A 83 -2.90 18.96 -15.69
C LYS A 83 -3.08 17.55 -15.17
N PHE A 84 -4.20 17.32 -14.50
CA PHE A 84 -4.68 16.00 -14.17
C PHE A 84 -5.77 15.60 -15.16
N LEU A 85 -5.78 14.31 -15.50
CA LEU A 85 -6.79 13.69 -16.34
C LEU A 85 -7.39 12.54 -15.56
N VAL A 86 -8.66 12.67 -15.20
CA VAL A 86 -9.44 11.60 -14.58
C VAL A 86 -10.17 10.86 -15.69
N GLN A 87 -9.76 9.63 -15.92
CA GLN A 87 -10.45 8.70 -16.80
C GLN A 87 -11.43 7.89 -15.96
N SER A 88 -12.65 7.72 -16.47
CA SER A 88 -13.72 6.98 -15.80
C SER A 88 -14.44 6.08 -16.79
N VAL A 89 -14.94 4.95 -16.30
CA VAL A 89 -15.60 3.94 -17.11
C VAL A 89 -16.64 3.19 -16.28
N ALA A 90 -17.83 3.02 -16.85
CA ALA A 90 -18.88 2.24 -16.21
C ALA A 90 -18.48 0.75 -16.17
N ILE A 91 -18.65 0.13 -15.01
CA ILE A 91 -18.41 -1.30 -14.81
C ILE A 91 -19.72 -2.02 -15.13
N THR A 92 -19.69 -2.86 -16.15
CA THR A 92 -20.81 -3.75 -16.49
C THR A 92 -20.96 -4.84 -15.44
N PRO A 93 -22.18 -5.36 -15.20
CA PRO A 93 -22.42 -6.40 -14.20
C PRO A 93 -21.57 -7.67 -14.43
N ASP A 94 -21.24 -7.98 -15.67
CA ASP A 94 -20.37 -9.12 -16.01
C ASP A 94 -18.92 -8.95 -15.52
N LYS A 95 -18.49 -7.71 -15.29
CA LYS A 95 -17.14 -7.33 -14.85
C LYS A 95 -17.13 -6.83 -13.40
N ASP A 96 -18.22 -7.03 -12.66
CA ASP A 96 -18.38 -6.47 -11.32
C ASP A 96 -17.35 -7.00 -10.32
N PHE A 97 -17.00 -8.28 -10.46
CA PHE A 97 -15.99 -8.96 -9.64
C PHE A 97 -14.59 -8.99 -10.29
N ALA A 98 -14.42 -8.37 -11.46
CA ALA A 98 -13.13 -8.33 -12.13
C ALA A 98 -12.19 -7.34 -11.43
N ASN A 99 -10.89 -7.65 -11.45
CA ASN A 99 -9.87 -6.72 -10.96
C ASN A 99 -9.85 -5.45 -11.82
N LEU A 100 -9.68 -4.29 -11.20
CA LEU A 100 -9.53 -3.00 -11.88
C LEU A 100 -8.50 -3.04 -13.03
N ALA A 101 -7.39 -3.76 -12.88
CA ALA A 101 -6.40 -3.91 -13.94
C ALA A 101 -6.98 -4.58 -15.20
N SER A 102 -7.69 -5.70 -15.04
CA SER A 102 -8.35 -6.43 -16.14
C SER A 102 -9.45 -5.59 -16.80
N ILE A 103 -10.19 -4.81 -15.99
CA ILE A 103 -11.16 -3.84 -16.49
C ILE A 103 -10.45 -2.89 -17.46
N TRP A 104 -9.35 -2.24 -17.06
CA TRP A 104 -8.60 -1.30 -17.91
C TRP A 104 -8.01 -1.92 -19.19
N ASP A 105 -7.65 -3.21 -19.16
CA ASP A 105 -7.10 -3.90 -20.33
C ASP A 105 -8.19 -4.30 -21.35
N THR A 106 -9.43 -4.54 -20.88
CA THR A 106 -10.56 -5.01 -21.70
C THR A 106 -11.52 -3.88 -22.09
N ILE A 107 -11.18 -2.63 -21.79
CA ILE A 107 -12.06 -1.49 -22.08
C ILE A 107 -11.84 -0.94 -23.48
N ASP A 108 -12.95 -0.70 -24.17
CA ASP A 108 -12.96 0.10 -25.38
C ASP A 108 -12.73 1.58 -25.06
N LYS A 109 -11.74 2.19 -25.72
CA LYS A 109 -11.37 3.60 -25.53
C LYS A 109 -12.52 4.59 -25.79
N SER A 110 -13.52 4.19 -26.58
CA SER A 110 -14.74 4.97 -26.86
C SER A 110 -15.67 5.07 -25.65
N SER A 111 -15.64 4.10 -24.74
CA SER A 111 -16.47 4.08 -23.53
C SER A 111 -15.87 4.88 -22.38
N VAL A 112 -14.57 5.20 -22.45
CA VAL A 112 -13.84 5.96 -21.44
C VAL A 112 -14.27 7.42 -21.48
N GLN A 113 -14.73 7.93 -20.34
CA GLN A 113 -15.04 9.33 -20.14
C GLN A 113 -13.86 10.01 -19.46
N GLU A 114 -13.38 11.10 -20.05
CA GLU A 114 -12.22 11.83 -19.54
C GLU A 114 -12.60 13.21 -19.04
N LYS A 115 -12.08 13.58 -17.86
CA LYS A 115 -12.27 14.91 -17.29
C LYS A 115 -10.93 15.52 -16.90
N LYS A 116 -10.66 16.70 -17.42
CA LYS A 116 -9.40 17.41 -17.25
C LYS A 116 -9.50 18.44 -16.14
N ILE A 117 -8.55 18.40 -15.23
CA ILE A 117 -8.43 19.32 -14.10
C ILE A 117 -7.16 20.13 -14.30
N ARG A 118 -7.26 21.45 -14.19
CA ARG A 118 -6.11 22.36 -14.29
C ARG A 118 -5.51 22.56 -12.91
N VAL A 119 -4.19 22.71 -12.88
CA VAL A 119 -3.48 23.06 -11.65
C VAL A 119 -3.13 24.55 -11.69
N THR A 120 -3.40 25.23 -10.58
CA THR A 120 -3.08 26.65 -10.38
C THR A 120 -2.19 26.78 -9.17
N TRP A 121 -1.14 27.61 -9.27
CA TRP A 121 -0.30 27.96 -8.14
C TRP A 121 -0.82 29.24 -7.52
N LEU A 122 -1.08 29.18 -6.22
CA LEU A 122 -1.63 30.27 -5.43
C LEU A 122 -0.58 30.78 -4.46
N ASP A 123 -0.70 32.05 -4.09
CA ASP A 123 0.16 32.65 -3.08
C ASP A 123 -0.09 32.04 -1.69
N PRO A 124 0.82 32.28 -0.72
CA PRO A 124 0.70 31.69 0.60
C PRO A 124 -0.65 32.00 1.22
N LYS A 125 -1.30 30.98 1.78
CA LYS A 125 -2.58 31.14 2.46
C LYS A 125 -2.36 32.06 3.67
N SER A 126 -2.94 33.25 3.65
CA SER A 126 -2.70 34.30 4.66
C SER A 126 -3.51 34.10 5.96
N SER A 127 -3.70 32.86 6.42
CA SER A 127 -4.44 32.59 7.66
C SER A 127 -3.91 31.37 8.43
N PRO A 128 -3.78 31.46 9.77
CA PRO A 128 -3.43 30.34 10.62
C PRO A 128 -4.69 29.50 10.87
N THR A 129 -5.07 28.67 9.90
CA THR A 129 -6.07 27.62 10.14
C THR A 129 -5.35 26.30 9.96
N ALA A 130 -5.14 25.64 11.09
CA ALA A 130 -4.53 24.33 11.19
C ALA A 130 -5.38 23.30 10.42
N GLU A 131 -5.00 23.02 9.19
CA GLU A 131 -5.44 21.83 8.47
C GLU A 131 -4.20 21.12 7.93
N THR A 132 -3.87 20.01 8.61
CA THR A 132 -3.05 18.89 8.16
C THR A 132 -1.68 19.21 7.55
N THR A 133 -0.83 19.92 8.30
CA THR A 133 0.63 19.76 8.13
C THR A 133 1.04 18.44 8.79
N VAL A 134 1.20 17.37 8.00
CA VAL A 134 1.91 16.16 8.48
C VAL A 134 3.40 16.50 8.56
N THR A 135 3.76 17.22 9.62
CA THR A 135 5.16 17.47 9.94
C THR A 135 5.68 16.21 10.63
N THR A 136 6.44 15.39 9.90
CA THR A 136 7.20 14.28 10.48
C THR A 136 8.19 14.86 11.51
N PRO A 137 8.17 14.46 12.80
CA PRO A 137 9.06 15.05 13.79
C PRO A 137 10.46 14.46 13.63
N SER A 138 11.37 15.26 13.09
CA SER A 138 12.80 15.00 13.12
C SER A 138 13.29 15.08 14.57
N LYS A 139 13.87 13.97 15.05
CA LYS A 139 14.50 13.79 16.38
C LYS A 139 15.46 14.95 16.68
N LYS A 140 15.07 15.86 17.58
CA LYS A 140 16.00 16.84 18.18
C LYS A 140 16.51 16.28 19.50
N ALA A 141 17.83 16.06 19.56
CA ALA A 141 18.56 15.83 20.80
C ALA A 141 18.52 17.11 21.67
N PRO A 142 18.39 17.00 23.00
CA PRO A 142 18.56 18.15 23.88
C PRO A 142 20.07 18.40 24.14
N VAL A 143 20.51 19.63 23.92
CA VAL A 143 21.81 20.18 24.32
C VAL A 143 21.67 20.90 25.67
N ASN A 144 22.70 20.73 26.50
CA ASN A 144 22.89 21.16 27.89
C ASN A 144 22.89 22.69 28.16
N GLY A 145 22.54 23.02 29.41
CA GLY A 145 23.02 24.18 30.20
C GLY A 145 21.91 24.85 31.02
N GLY A 146 21.92 24.97 32.36
CA GLY A 146 22.87 24.56 33.39
C GLY A 146 22.33 24.83 34.81
N ASP A 147 22.92 24.11 35.77
CA ASP A 147 23.20 24.38 37.19
C ASP A 147 22.09 24.63 38.24
N ALA A 148 21.91 23.64 39.14
CA ALA A 148 21.75 23.79 40.59
C ALA A 148 21.75 22.40 41.28
N THR A 149 22.86 22.05 41.93
CA THR A 149 23.04 20.85 42.78
C THR A 149 22.48 21.08 44.20
N PRO A 150 22.05 20.03 44.95
CA PRO A 150 22.95 19.33 45.87
C PRO A 150 22.73 17.79 45.90
N ASP A 151 23.80 17.01 45.80
CA ASP A 151 24.49 16.28 46.88
C ASP A 151 23.66 15.18 47.60
N THR A 152 23.81 13.94 47.14
CA THR A 152 23.78 12.70 47.96
C THR A 152 24.40 11.54 47.14
N ALA A 153 25.36 10.84 47.74
CA ALA A 153 26.16 9.75 47.14
C ALA A 153 25.39 8.42 46.93
N PRO A 154 25.87 7.49 46.08
CA PRO A 154 25.13 6.29 45.65
C PRO A 154 25.50 5.03 46.46
N VAL A 155 24.56 4.08 46.61
CA VAL A 155 24.87 2.70 47.04
C VAL A 155 24.24 1.66 46.12
N ALA A 156 25.14 1.02 45.38
CA ALA A 156 25.28 -0.40 44.99
C ALA A 156 24.06 -1.28 44.61
N TYR A 157 24.21 -1.87 43.41
CA TYR A 157 23.57 -3.11 42.95
C TYR A 157 23.77 -4.30 43.92
N ALA A 158 22.74 -5.14 44.06
CA ALA A 158 22.90 -6.56 44.39
C ALA A 158 21.77 -7.41 43.77
N SER A 159 22.18 -8.48 43.09
CA SER A 159 21.39 -9.51 42.40
C SER A 159 20.85 -10.55 43.41
N PRO A 160 19.69 -11.19 43.19
CA PRO A 160 19.35 -12.43 43.88
C PRO A 160 19.43 -13.64 42.94
N SER A 161 20.31 -14.59 43.28
CA SER A 161 20.31 -15.96 42.76
C SER A 161 19.98 -16.95 43.88
N ASP A 162 19.18 -17.95 43.50
CA ASP A 162 19.07 -19.32 44.01
C ASP A 162 18.70 -19.60 45.47
N PHE A 163 17.58 -20.31 45.65
CA PHE A 163 17.56 -21.59 46.38
C PHE A 163 16.43 -22.48 45.85
N VAL A 164 16.79 -23.62 45.25
CA VAL A 164 15.93 -24.76 44.91
C VAL A 164 16.29 -25.90 45.85
N HIS A 165 15.30 -26.53 46.49
CA HIS A 165 15.14 -27.96 46.83
C HIS A 165 14.10 -28.08 47.97
N VAL A 166 13.18 -29.05 48.10
CA VAL A 166 12.76 -30.27 47.38
C VAL A 166 11.52 -30.81 48.15
N ARG A 167 10.48 -31.31 47.44
CA ARG A 167 9.50 -32.38 47.83
C ARG A 167 8.59 -32.12 49.06
N SER A 168 7.28 -32.38 49.08
CA SER A 168 6.49 -33.53 48.61
C SER A 168 4.98 -33.21 48.75
N GLU A 169 4.11 -33.65 47.84
CA GLU A 169 2.66 -33.80 48.10
C GLU A 169 2.39 -35.04 48.99
N PRO A 170 1.31 -35.09 49.80
CA PRO A 170 0.01 -35.63 49.33
C PRO A 170 -1.29 -35.00 49.94
N LYS A 171 -2.40 -35.17 49.20
CA LYS A 171 -3.87 -35.02 49.52
C LYS A 171 -4.30 -35.91 50.73
N PRO A 172 -5.57 -35.94 51.30
CA PRO A 172 -6.88 -35.34 50.91
C PRO A 172 -7.92 -35.00 52.07
N LEU A 173 -9.21 -34.75 51.70
CA LEU A 173 -10.49 -34.87 52.49
C LEU A 173 -10.80 -33.77 53.56
N ILE A 174 -12.02 -33.34 53.94
CA ILE A 174 -13.46 -33.38 53.56
C ILE A 174 -14.21 -32.46 54.59
N GLU A 175 -15.34 -31.82 54.19
CA GLU A 175 -16.55 -31.31 54.92
C GLU A 175 -16.42 -30.59 56.31
N GLU A 176 -17.28 -29.66 56.75
CA GLU A 176 -18.75 -29.58 56.67
C GLU A 176 -19.25 -28.17 57.11
N GLU A 177 -20.49 -27.84 56.70
CA GLU A 177 -21.36 -26.70 57.08
C GLU A 177 -21.69 -26.63 58.60
N PRO A 178 -22.44 -25.65 59.20
CA PRO A 178 -23.67 -25.02 58.69
C PRO A 178 -23.92 -23.50 58.97
N GLN A 179 -24.89 -22.94 58.25
CA GLN A 179 -25.49 -21.58 58.40
C GLN A 179 -26.45 -21.45 59.61
N PRO A 180 -27.08 -20.28 59.90
CA PRO A 180 -28.36 -19.92 59.23
C PRO A 180 -28.71 -18.42 58.98
N GLU A 181 -29.44 -18.21 57.87
CA GLU A 181 -30.69 -17.42 57.62
C GLU A 181 -30.88 -15.90 57.89
N TYR A 182 -31.33 -15.14 56.86
CA TYR A 182 -32.72 -14.66 56.65
C TYR A 182 -32.88 -13.89 55.28
N LYS A 183 -33.99 -14.11 54.52
CA LYS A 183 -34.40 -13.43 53.24
C LYS A 183 -35.58 -12.45 53.49
N PRO A 184 -36.42 -11.91 52.55
CA PRO A 184 -36.43 -11.84 51.06
C PRO A 184 -36.94 -10.50 50.42
N ASN A 185 -37.01 -10.42 49.07
CA ASN A 185 -38.03 -9.75 48.17
C ASN A 185 -37.38 -9.22 46.85
N VAL A 186 -37.93 -9.21 45.61
CA VAL A 186 -39.22 -9.53 44.91
C VAL A 186 -38.94 -9.67 43.38
N ALA A 187 -39.87 -10.30 42.62
CA ALA A 187 -39.97 -10.67 41.18
C ALA A 187 -39.64 -9.57 40.11
N VAL A 188 -39.44 -9.79 38.78
CA VAL A 188 -40.31 -10.32 37.66
C VAL A 188 -39.42 -10.69 36.40
N PRO A 189 -39.86 -11.51 35.40
CA PRO A 189 -38.99 -12.23 34.44
C PRO A 189 -39.04 -11.74 32.97
N VAL A 190 -38.00 -12.03 32.16
CA VAL A 190 -38.07 -12.07 30.67
C VAL A 190 -37.09 -13.14 30.11
N ALA A 191 -37.59 -13.96 29.20
CA ALA A 191 -36.92 -15.06 28.53
C ALA A 191 -35.77 -14.61 27.60
N VAL A 192 -34.65 -15.36 27.59
CA VAL A 192 -33.61 -15.27 26.56
C VAL A 192 -33.47 -16.63 25.89
N ALA A 193 -33.79 -16.65 24.60
CA ALA A 193 -33.65 -17.78 23.72
C ALA A 193 -32.18 -18.13 23.51
N THR A 194 -31.89 -19.42 23.62
CA THR A 194 -30.63 -20.07 23.27
C THR A 194 -30.27 -19.83 21.80
N THR A 195 -29.11 -19.24 21.54
CA THR A 195 -28.37 -19.45 20.28
C THR A 195 -26.98 -19.98 20.63
N LYS A 196 -26.76 -21.24 20.24
CA LYS A 196 -25.48 -21.94 20.38
C LYS A 196 -24.55 -21.45 19.28
N ASN A 197 -23.56 -20.63 19.61
CA ASN A 197 -22.33 -20.53 18.83
C ASN A 197 -21.27 -21.33 19.58
N SER A 198 -20.98 -22.53 19.08
CA SER A 198 -19.83 -23.32 19.49
C SER A 198 -18.56 -22.58 19.04
N GLU A 199 -17.88 -21.93 19.98
CA GLU A 199 -16.47 -21.57 19.79
C GLU A 199 -15.68 -22.86 19.54
N PRO A 200 -14.82 -22.93 18.51
CA PRO A 200 -14.01 -24.10 18.26
C PRO A 200 -13.12 -24.35 19.48
N SER A 201 -13.09 -25.60 19.93
CA SER A 201 -12.35 -25.98 21.13
C SER A 201 -10.88 -25.63 20.95
N ARG A 202 -10.19 -25.22 22.02
CA ARG A 202 -8.75 -24.89 21.98
C ARG A 202 -7.90 -26.04 21.41
N GLU A 203 -8.43 -27.25 21.43
CA GLU A 203 -7.83 -28.45 20.84
C GLU A 203 -7.88 -28.43 19.32
N GLU A 204 -9.01 -28.07 18.70
CA GLU A 204 -9.16 -27.96 17.24
C GLU A 204 -8.25 -26.87 16.66
N LEU A 205 -8.11 -25.74 17.37
CA LEU A 205 -7.20 -24.65 17.02
C LEU A 205 -5.73 -25.09 17.04
N LYS A 206 -5.35 -25.93 18.00
CA LYS A 206 -3.97 -26.47 18.08
C LYS A 206 -3.70 -27.45 16.94
N GLU A 207 -4.68 -28.29 16.61
CA GLU A 207 -4.56 -29.22 15.49
C GLU A 207 -4.42 -28.48 14.15
N GLN A 208 -5.20 -27.42 13.94
CA GLN A 208 -5.08 -26.58 12.73
C GLN A 208 -3.71 -25.92 12.60
N LEU A 209 -3.14 -25.41 13.70
CA LEU A 209 -1.80 -24.81 13.68
C LEU A 209 -0.72 -25.84 13.33
N LEU A 210 -0.82 -27.05 13.89
CA LEU A 210 0.13 -28.13 13.62
C LEU A 210 0.04 -28.59 12.16
N GLN A 211 -1.17 -28.70 11.60
CA GLN A 211 -1.37 -29.02 10.19
C GLN A 211 -0.79 -27.94 9.26
N ALA A 212 -1.01 -26.66 9.58
CA ALA A 212 -0.47 -25.54 8.82
C ALA A 212 1.07 -25.53 8.84
N GLU A 213 1.68 -25.76 10.01
CA GLU A 213 3.14 -25.80 10.15
C GLU A 213 3.75 -26.97 9.36
N LYS A 214 3.11 -28.14 9.37
CA LYS A 214 3.54 -29.31 8.59
C LYS A 214 3.49 -29.04 7.07
N LEU A 215 2.48 -28.32 6.60
CA LEU A 215 2.32 -27.95 5.20
C LEU A 215 3.40 -26.92 4.78
N ILE A 216 3.69 -25.94 5.65
CA ILE A 216 4.77 -24.97 5.43
C ILE A 216 6.13 -25.67 5.35
N ALA A 217 6.37 -26.68 6.21
CA ALA A 217 7.60 -27.47 6.15
C ALA A 217 7.71 -28.27 4.84
N GLN A 218 6.62 -28.89 4.38
CA GLN A 218 6.59 -29.58 3.08
C GLN A 218 6.89 -28.64 1.90
N LEU A 219 6.24 -27.49 1.85
CA LEU A 219 6.47 -26.50 0.79
C LEU A 219 7.89 -25.92 0.82
N LYS A 220 8.55 -25.93 1.97
CA LYS A 220 9.94 -25.49 2.12
C LYS A 220 10.93 -26.54 1.62
N ASP A 221 10.62 -27.83 1.75
CA ASP A 221 11.45 -28.93 1.26
C ASP A 221 11.33 -29.13 -0.27
N ASP A 222 10.18 -28.80 -0.86
CA ASP A 222 9.95 -28.87 -2.32
C ASP A 222 10.63 -27.76 -3.16
N GLY A 223 11.64 -27.08 -2.61
CA GLY A 223 12.70 -26.50 -3.45
C GLY A 223 12.37 -25.25 -4.28
N GLY A 224 11.64 -24.27 -3.73
CA GLY A 224 11.30 -23.03 -4.45
C GLY A 224 12.13 -21.78 -4.16
N LEU A 225 12.96 -21.73 -3.10
CA LEU A 225 13.65 -20.50 -2.68
C LEU A 225 15.16 -20.69 -2.47
N ARG A 226 15.92 -21.00 -3.53
CA ARG A 226 17.38 -20.86 -3.49
C ARG A 226 17.76 -19.40 -3.74
N GLN A 227 17.89 -18.67 -2.64
CA GLN A 227 18.64 -17.44 -2.55
C GLN A 227 20.05 -17.64 -3.14
N ARG A 228 20.42 -16.74 -4.04
CA ARG A 228 21.75 -16.55 -4.61
C ARG A 228 22.75 -16.28 -3.47
N LYS A 229 23.57 -17.27 -3.11
CA LYS A 229 24.70 -17.13 -2.18
C LYS A 229 25.99 -16.87 -2.96
N THR A 230 26.54 -15.68 -2.78
CA THR A 230 27.86 -15.24 -3.23
C THR A 230 28.95 -15.80 -2.32
N GLY A 231 30.04 -16.30 -2.92
CA GLY A 231 31.29 -16.64 -2.24
C GLY A 231 32.34 -17.05 -3.27
N GLY A 232 33.52 -16.43 -3.24
CA GLY A 232 34.64 -16.66 -4.17
C GLY A 232 35.90 -17.21 -3.52
N ALA A 233 36.83 -17.70 -4.35
CA ALA A 233 38.29 -17.89 -4.20
C ALA A 233 38.80 -18.48 -5.56
N ALA A 234 39.70 -17.86 -6.35
CA ALA A 234 41.19 -17.76 -6.25
C ALA A 234 41.87 -19.15 -6.38
N GLU A 235 42.83 -19.53 -7.26
CA GLU A 235 43.73 -18.99 -8.32
C GLU A 235 44.05 -20.19 -9.30
N GLU A 236 44.46 -20.13 -10.57
CA GLU A 236 45.74 -19.66 -11.18
C GLU A 236 45.63 -19.55 -12.75
N LYS A 237 46.50 -18.73 -13.37
CA LYS A 237 46.54 -18.21 -14.78
C LYS A 237 47.49 -19.04 -15.71
N PRO A 238 47.86 -18.67 -16.98
CA PRO A 238 47.46 -17.58 -17.93
C PRO A 238 47.13 -18.06 -19.40
N LYS A 239 46.45 -17.32 -20.29
CA LYS A 239 46.90 -16.25 -21.24
C LYS A 239 45.70 -15.96 -22.18
N VAL A 240 45.20 -14.71 -22.36
CA VAL A 240 45.28 -13.84 -23.57
C VAL A 240 44.33 -12.64 -23.36
N LYS A 241 44.65 -11.48 -23.94
CA LYS A 241 44.13 -10.10 -23.76
C LYS A 241 42.69 -9.83 -24.29
N PRO A 242 42.05 -8.69 -23.91
CA PRO A 242 40.60 -8.55 -23.81
C PRO A 242 39.95 -7.73 -24.94
N ALA A 243 38.73 -8.11 -25.35
CA ALA A 243 37.64 -7.21 -25.73
C ALA A 243 36.35 -8.01 -25.95
N GLU A 244 35.26 -7.51 -25.35
CA GLU A 244 33.89 -7.63 -25.86
C GLU A 244 33.15 -8.98 -25.71
N LEU A 245 32.53 -9.20 -24.54
CA LEU A 245 31.19 -9.84 -24.48
C LEU A 245 30.54 -9.63 -23.10
N ALA A 246 29.99 -8.44 -22.89
CA ALA A 246 29.01 -8.18 -21.83
C ALA A 246 27.63 -8.11 -22.47
N GLN A 247 27.08 -9.23 -22.98
CA GLN A 247 25.70 -9.24 -23.48
C GLN A 247 25.15 -10.65 -23.77
N VAL A 248 25.04 -11.52 -22.76
CA VAL A 248 24.12 -12.66 -22.87
C VAL A 248 23.40 -12.87 -21.54
N ALA A 249 22.36 -12.08 -21.31
CA ALA A 249 21.18 -12.46 -20.53
C ALA A 249 20.07 -11.41 -20.72
N ARG A 250 19.24 -11.58 -21.75
CA ARG A 250 17.77 -11.39 -21.74
C ARG A 250 17.22 -11.74 -23.12
N ALA A 251 17.00 -13.02 -23.35
CA ALA A 251 16.11 -13.50 -24.40
C ALA A 251 14.66 -13.20 -23.99
N GLY A 252 13.89 -12.59 -24.88
CA GLY A 252 12.48 -12.27 -24.62
C GLY A 252 11.80 -11.30 -25.60
N THR A 253 12.33 -11.13 -26.80
CA THR A 253 11.55 -10.69 -27.97
C THR A 253 12.18 -11.34 -29.20
N GLU A 254 11.63 -12.47 -29.65
CA GLU A 254 11.99 -13.02 -30.95
C GLU A 254 11.46 -12.08 -32.03
N GLY A 255 12.33 -11.18 -32.50
CA GLY A 255 12.03 -10.32 -33.63
C GLY A 255 11.88 -11.15 -34.92
N VAL A 256 11.05 -10.65 -35.84
CA VAL A 256 10.83 -11.29 -37.15
C VAL A 256 12.19 -11.48 -37.86
N PRO A 257 12.52 -12.71 -38.29
CA PRO A 257 13.77 -12.99 -39.00
C PRO A 257 13.99 -12.05 -40.18
N VAL A 258 15.18 -11.46 -40.29
CA VAL A 258 15.54 -10.49 -41.35
C VAL A 258 15.26 -11.01 -42.75
N LYS A 259 15.40 -12.34 -42.96
CA LYS A 259 15.06 -13.01 -44.21
C LYS A 259 13.57 -12.87 -44.57
N ILE A 260 12.69 -12.97 -43.58
CA ILE A 260 11.24 -12.83 -43.78
C ILE A 260 10.90 -11.38 -44.13
N THR A 261 11.50 -10.41 -43.44
CA THR A 261 11.32 -8.98 -43.74
C THR A 261 11.79 -8.63 -45.16
N ALA A 262 12.94 -9.17 -45.58
CA ALA A 262 13.47 -8.96 -46.94
C ALA A 262 12.54 -9.55 -48.01
N ILE A 263 12.02 -10.76 -47.80
CA ILE A 263 11.06 -11.39 -48.71
C ILE A 263 9.77 -10.56 -48.80
N LEU A 264 9.25 -10.10 -47.65
CA LEU A 264 8.01 -9.33 -47.59
C LEU A 264 8.16 -7.97 -48.31
N CYS A 265 9.32 -7.31 -48.18
CA CYS A 265 9.64 -6.10 -48.93
C CYS A 265 9.75 -6.36 -50.45
N LEU A 266 10.32 -7.49 -50.88
CA LEU A 266 10.46 -7.78 -52.30
C LEU A 266 9.09 -8.07 -52.93
N VAL A 267 8.22 -8.80 -52.21
CA VAL A 267 6.85 -9.07 -52.63
C VAL A 267 6.04 -7.78 -52.72
N SER A 268 6.14 -6.88 -51.74
CA SER A 268 5.42 -5.60 -51.80
C SER A 268 5.88 -4.73 -52.97
N PHE A 269 7.18 -4.75 -53.30
CA PHE A 269 7.72 -4.03 -54.45
C PHE A 269 7.26 -4.61 -55.79
N LEU A 270 7.20 -5.94 -55.91
CA LEU A 270 6.70 -6.62 -57.11
C LEU A 270 5.20 -6.39 -57.30
N LEU A 271 4.41 -6.42 -56.23
CA LEU A 271 2.98 -6.09 -56.31
C LEU A 271 2.79 -4.64 -56.74
N ALA A 272 3.53 -3.70 -56.16
CA ALA A 272 3.49 -2.30 -56.60
C ALA A 272 3.84 -2.17 -58.08
N TYR A 273 4.86 -2.87 -58.58
CA TYR A 273 5.27 -2.84 -59.99
C TYR A 273 4.27 -3.49 -60.96
N VAL A 274 3.46 -4.46 -60.51
CA VAL A 274 2.47 -5.11 -61.37
C VAL A 274 1.17 -4.30 -61.45
N PHE A 275 0.84 -3.55 -60.39
CA PHE A 275 -0.40 -2.78 -60.28
C PHE A 275 -0.26 -1.28 -60.61
N PHE A 276 0.97 -0.78 -60.80
CA PHE A 276 1.29 0.59 -61.22
C PHE A 276 2.25 0.59 -62.41
#